data_AF-A0A7Y1YDD1-F1
#
_entry.id   AF-A0A7Y1YDD1-F1
#
_cell.length_a   1.000
_cell.length_b   1.000
_cell.length_c   1.000
_cell.angle_alpha   90.00
_cell.angle_beta   90.00
_cell.angle_gamma   90.00
#
_symmetry.space_group_name_H-M   'P 1'
#
loop_
_entity.id
_entity.type
_entity.pdbx_description
1 polymer ?
#
loop_
_entity_poly.entity_id
_entity_poly.type
_entity_poly.pdbx_seq_one_letter_code
_entity_poly.pdbx_strand_id
1 'polypeptide(L)'
;MQHVIWVSESSGDTPYSAPLSPENAKYLKRACEHLEPMSDEQYLNGPAAILGTLARSSYVLAGDDVLWCAEWDPGLLVFQFSPSGSMARVALRSPVPHFGGREATDEEHAAYNEDEPNPQYSVVFDAWDAQFEDDTRQWKGFSPADDETVARFEAALAHVNSLGQRLGDLGDAWMESAKVNVDTWAGEGLRLA
;
A
#
# COMPACT_ATOMS: atom_id res chain seq x y z
N MET A 1 1.80 -8.62 -11.96
CA MET A 1 1.82 -7.88 -10.67
C MET A 1 2.35 -8.84 -9.64
N GLN A 2 3.29 -8.40 -8.81
CA GLN A 2 3.89 -9.22 -7.76
C GLN A 2 4.11 -8.38 -6.52
N HIS A 3 3.93 -8.97 -5.34
CA HIS A 3 4.38 -8.36 -4.10
C HIS A 3 5.90 -8.29 -4.10
N VAL A 4 6.43 -7.26 -3.46
CA VAL A 4 7.85 -7.16 -3.11
C VAL A 4 7.93 -6.79 -1.63
N ILE A 5 8.67 -7.58 -0.86
CA ILE A 5 8.86 -7.41 0.59
C ILE A 5 10.35 -7.42 0.93
N TRP A 6 10.72 -6.79 2.04
CA TRP A 6 12.09 -6.83 2.58
C TRP A 6 12.10 -7.66 3.84
N VAL A 7 12.79 -8.80 3.78
CA VAL A 7 12.98 -9.66 4.94
C VAL A 7 14.29 -9.25 5.61
N SER A 8 14.20 -8.76 6.83
CA SER A 8 15.36 -8.45 7.66
C SER A 8 15.91 -9.71 8.33
N GLU A 9 17.14 -10.07 7.99
CA GLU A 9 17.89 -11.16 8.62
C GLU A 9 19.17 -10.63 9.27
N SER A 10 19.86 -11.46 10.06
CA SER A 10 21.13 -11.07 10.68
C SER A 10 22.22 -10.64 9.68
N SER A 11 22.10 -11.06 8.42
CA SER A 11 23.00 -10.73 7.31
C SER A 11 22.63 -9.43 6.56
N GLY A 12 21.50 -8.81 6.92
CA GLY A 12 20.93 -7.65 6.23
C GLY A 12 19.55 -7.93 5.65
N ASP A 13 19.00 -6.94 4.96
CA ASP A 13 17.68 -7.05 4.34
C ASP A 13 17.79 -7.70 2.97
N THR A 14 16.98 -8.74 2.73
CA THR A 14 16.90 -9.44 1.44
C THR A 14 15.52 -9.21 0.82
N PRO A 15 15.43 -8.76 -0.44
CA PRO A 15 14.15 -8.59 -1.11
C PRO A 15 13.59 -9.95 -1.56
N TYR A 16 12.30 -10.15 -1.34
CA TYR A 16 11.54 -11.31 -1.81
C TYR A 16 10.37 -10.84 -2.67
N SER A 17 9.93 -11.67 -3.61
CA SER A 17 8.75 -11.42 -4.42
C SER A 17 7.86 -12.65 -4.53
N ALA A 18 6.55 -12.40 -4.70
CA ALA A 18 5.54 -13.42 -4.98
C ALA A 18 4.48 -12.87 -5.95
N PRO A 19 3.98 -13.67 -6.90
CA PRO A 19 2.91 -13.23 -7.78
C PRO A 19 1.62 -12.94 -6.97
N LEU A 20 0.89 -11.89 -7.37
CA LEU A 20 -0.46 -11.68 -6.82
C LEU A 20 -1.40 -12.78 -7.31
N SER A 21 -2.37 -13.14 -6.47
CA SER A 21 -3.51 -13.95 -6.91
C SER A 21 -4.24 -13.24 -8.06
N PRO A 22 -4.91 -13.97 -8.97
CA PRO A 22 -5.66 -13.36 -10.07
C PRO A 22 -6.71 -12.35 -9.60
N GLU A 23 -7.33 -12.60 -8.44
CA GLU A 23 -8.35 -11.73 -7.84
C GLU A 23 -7.73 -10.43 -7.31
N ASN A 24 -6.63 -10.52 -6.57
CA ASN A 24 -5.88 -9.35 -6.07
C ASN A 24 -5.36 -8.49 -7.22
N ALA A 25 -4.80 -9.13 -8.26
CA ALA A 25 -4.33 -8.42 -9.44
C ALA A 25 -5.48 -7.75 -10.21
N LYS A 26 -6.64 -8.40 -10.34
CA LYS A 26 -7.83 -7.81 -10.96
C LYS A 26 -8.34 -6.62 -10.15
N TYR A 27 -8.39 -6.75 -8.82
CA TYR A 27 -8.81 -5.68 -7.92
C TYR A 27 -7.91 -4.44 -8.05
N LEU A 28 -6.58 -4.61 -7.97
CA LEU A 28 -5.65 -3.49 -8.12
C LEU A 28 -5.68 -2.86 -9.52
N LYS A 29 -5.86 -3.66 -10.58
CA LYS A 29 -6.04 -3.09 -11.94
C LYS A 29 -7.25 -2.16 -12.01
N ARG A 30 -8.37 -2.53 -11.38
CA ARG A 30 -9.56 -1.68 -11.30
C ARG A 30 -9.29 -0.43 -10.47
N ALA A 31 -8.60 -0.55 -9.35
CA ALA A 31 -8.18 0.61 -8.56
C ALA A 31 -7.33 1.59 -9.39
N CYS A 32 -6.41 1.07 -10.21
CA CYS A 32 -5.54 1.86 -11.07
C CYS A 32 -6.31 2.70 -12.12
N GLU A 33 -7.52 2.32 -12.50
CA GLU A 33 -8.37 3.09 -13.43
C GLU A 33 -8.85 4.42 -12.82
N HIS A 34 -8.75 4.56 -11.50
CA HIS A 34 -9.20 5.72 -10.73
C HIS A 34 -8.08 6.52 -10.09
N LEU A 35 -6.83 6.27 -10.48
CA LEU A 35 -5.67 7.00 -9.96
C LEU A 35 -5.71 8.47 -10.37
N GLU A 36 -5.62 9.34 -9.38
CA GLU A 36 -5.48 10.79 -9.57
C GLU A 36 -4.03 11.22 -9.39
N PRO A 37 -3.49 12.12 -10.23
CA PRO A 37 -2.13 12.62 -10.08
C PRO A 37 -1.89 13.24 -8.69
N MET A 38 -0.69 13.02 -8.15
CA MET A 38 -0.24 13.55 -6.87
C MET A 38 1.06 14.34 -7.04
N SER A 39 1.15 15.52 -6.44
CA SER A 39 2.38 16.34 -6.43
C SER A 39 3.32 15.95 -5.29
N ASP A 40 4.59 16.34 -5.41
CA ASP A 40 5.60 16.23 -4.35
C ASP A 40 5.13 16.85 -3.02
N GLU A 41 4.48 18.02 -3.08
CA GLU A 41 3.98 18.71 -1.89
C GLU A 41 2.81 17.96 -1.24
N GLN A 42 1.92 17.37 -2.05
CA GLN A 42 0.84 16.52 -1.54
C GLN A 42 1.38 15.26 -0.89
N TYR A 43 2.42 14.64 -1.47
CA TYR A 43 3.09 13.47 -0.89
C TYR A 43 3.75 13.83 0.46
N LEU A 44 4.57 14.88 0.47
CA LEU A 44 5.34 15.33 1.63
C LEU A 44 4.47 15.85 2.78
N ASN A 45 3.28 16.39 2.52
CA ASN A 45 2.38 16.88 3.57
C ASN A 45 1.20 15.94 3.83
N GLY A 46 1.29 14.68 3.39
CA GLY A 46 0.22 13.70 3.57
C GLY A 46 0.78 12.28 3.60
N PRO A 47 0.74 11.52 2.49
CA PRO A 47 1.10 10.10 2.47
C PRO A 47 2.44 9.74 3.10
N ALA A 48 3.47 10.60 3.02
CA ALA A 48 4.75 10.32 3.64
C ALA A 48 4.67 10.13 5.18
N ALA A 49 3.68 10.75 5.84
CA ALA A 49 3.43 10.58 7.26
C ALA A 49 3.04 9.14 7.63
N ILE A 50 2.40 8.41 6.71
CA ILE A 50 1.98 7.01 6.94
C ILE A 50 3.18 6.13 7.28
N LEU A 51 4.36 6.39 6.70
CA LEU A 51 5.61 5.66 6.99
C LEU A 51 6.05 5.79 8.46
N GLY A 52 5.66 6.88 9.14
CA GLY A 52 5.93 7.09 10.56
C GLY A 52 4.84 6.53 11.48
N THR A 53 3.84 5.83 10.93
CA THR A 53 2.74 5.23 11.70
C THR A 53 2.93 3.71 11.83
N LEU A 54 2.00 3.06 12.53
CA LEU A 54 1.87 1.60 12.57
C LEU A 54 0.89 1.06 11.51
N ALA A 55 0.53 1.87 10.51
CA ALA A 55 -0.34 1.42 9.43
C ALA A 55 0.32 0.26 8.68
N ARG A 56 -0.44 -0.82 8.52
CA ARG A 56 0.01 -1.98 7.75
C ARG A 56 0.01 -1.60 6.28
N SER A 57 1.07 -1.98 5.57
CA SER A 57 1.16 -1.69 4.15
C SER A 57 1.94 -2.74 3.40
N SER A 58 1.80 -2.74 2.08
CA SER A 58 2.52 -3.62 1.19
C SER A 58 2.94 -2.87 -0.07
N TYR A 59 3.91 -3.44 -0.79
CA TYR A 59 4.30 -2.95 -2.10
C TYR A 59 4.03 -4.00 -3.18
N VAL A 60 3.53 -3.53 -4.32
CA VAL A 60 3.25 -4.35 -5.50
C VAL A 60 3.93 -3.75 -6.71
N LEU A 61 4.80 -4.53 -7.37
CA LEU A 61 5.37 -4.16 -8.66
C LEU A 61 4.37 -4.50 -9.79
N ALA A 62 3.94 -3.48 -10.52
CA ALA A 62 2.92 -3.53 -11.56
C ALA A 62 3.46 -2.98 -12.89
N GLY A 63 4.15 -3.83 -13.65
CA GLY A 63 4.99 -3.31 -14.75
C GLY A 63 6.15 -2.53 -14.13
N ASP A 64 6.47 -1.35 -14.64
CA ASP A 64 7.57 -0.55 -14.08
C ASP A 64 7.15 0.32 -12.90
N ASP A 65 5.87 0.34 -12.55
CA ASP A 65 5.36 1.11 -11.41
C ASP A 65 5.31 0.28 -10.12
N VAL A 66 5.50 0.95 -8.99
CA VAL A 66 5.23 0.39 -7.67
C VAL A 66 3.93 0.96 -7.13
N LEU A 67 3.03 0.07 -6.71
CA LEU A 67 1.85 0.41 -5.93
C LEU A 67 2.15 0.18 -4.45
N TRP A 68 2.15 1.25 -3.67
CA TRP A 68 2.14 1.18 -2.21
C TRP A 68 0.70 1.14 -1.72
N CYS A 69 0.33 0.04 -1.08
CA CYS A 69 -1.02 -0.26 -0.62
C CYS A 69 -1.04 -0.16 0.91
N ALA A 70 -1.74 0.81 1.48
CA ALA A 70 -1.76 1.06 2.92
C ALA A 70 -3.17 0.92 3.52
N GLU A 71 -3.29 0.16 4.60
CA GLU A 71 -4.48 0.10 5.45
C GLU A 71 -4.70 1.46 6.12
N TRP A 72 -5.81 2.13 5.80
CA TRP A 72 -6.14 3.47 6.29
C TRP A 72 -7.65 3.76 6.15
N ASP A 73 -8.25 4.62 6.96
CA ASP A 73 -9.66 5.05 6.81
C ASP A 73 -9.83 5.84 5.50
N PRO A 74 -10.63 5.41 4.50
CA PRO A 74 -11.86 4.60 4.54
C PRO A 74 -11.74 3.12 4.15
N GLY A 75 -10.53 2.64 3.97
CA GLY A 75 -10.21 1.22 3.83
C GLY A 75 -8.80 1.00 3.33
N LEU A 76 -8.56 1.31 2.05
CA LEU A 76 -7.26 1.12 1.40
C LEU A 76 -6.86 2.37 0.64
N LEU A 77 -5.66 2.87 0.90
CA LEU A 77 -5.01 3.85 0.03
C LEU A 77 -4.06 3.13 -0.90
N VAL A 78 -4.09 3.51 -2.18
CA VAL A 78 -3.14 3.01 -3.18
C VAL A 78 -2.39 4.22 -3.74
N PHE A 79 -1.07 4.21 -3.60
CA PHE A 79 -0.17 5.19 -4.17
C PHE A 79 0.64 4.52 -5.29
N GLN A 80 0.62 5.10 -6.48
CA GLN A 80 1.46 4.66 -7.59
C GLN A 80 2.70 5.55 -7.66
N PHE A 81 3.86 4.91 -7.80
CA PHE A 81 5.15 5.55 -8.02
C PHE A 81 5.76 5.01 -9.31
N SER A 82 6.15 5.90 -10.20
CA SER A 82 6.73 5.56 -11.50
C SER A 82 8.21 5.95 -11.59
N PRO A 83 9.02 5.26 -12.41
CA PRO A 83 10.44 5.62 -12.62
C PRO A 83 10.65 7.01 -13.22
N SER A 84 9.63 7.57 -13.87
CA SER A 84 9.60 8.96 -14.36
C SER A 84 9.49 10.00 -13.24
N GLY A 85 9.29 9.59 -11.99
CA GLY A 85 9.03 10.46 -10.84
C GLY A 85 7.57 10.92 -10.73
N SER A 86 6.69 10.50 -11.66
CA SER A 86 5.26 10.74 -11.54
C SER A 86 4.66 9.91 -10.40
N MET A 87 3.72 10.52 -9.69
CA MET A 87 3.00 9.88 -8.61
C MET A 87 1.49 10.03 -8.83
N ALA A 88 0.74 9.02 -8.41
CA ALA A 88 -0.71 9.07 -8.42
C ALA A 88 -1.26 8.36 -7.17
N ARG A 89 -2.53 8.60 -6.86
CA ARG A 89 -3.17 8.07 -5.66
C ARG A 89 -4.66 7.82 -5.85
N VAL A 90 -5.19 6.88 -5.09
CA VAL A 90 -6.64 6.66 -4.95
C VAL A 90 -6.94 6.16 -3.54
N ALA A 91 -8.07 6.60 -2.97
CA ALA A 91 -8.61 6.10 -1.72
C ALA A 91 -9.82 5.20 -2.00
N LEU A 92 -9.83 4.00 -1.43
CA LEU A 92 -10.86 2.99 -1.65
C LEU A 92 -11.59 2.69 -0.34
N ARG A 93 -12.91 2.71 -0.42
CA ARG A 93 -13.78 2.36 0.70
C ARG A 93 -13.86 0.86 0.84
N SER A 94 -13.57 0.34 2.03
CA SER A 94 -13.67 -1.09 2.28
C SER A 94 -15.11 -1.56 2.43
N PRO A 95 -15.53 -2.64 1.75
CA PRO A 95 -16.80 -3.30 2.04
C PRO A 95 -16.74 -4.04 3.38
N VAL A 96 -15.55 -4.32 3.92
CA VAL A 96 -15.38 -5.03 5.17
C VAL A 96 -15.54 -4.08 6.35
N PRO A 97 -16.41 -4.43 7.32
CA PRO A 97 -16.57 -3.65 8.53
C PRO A 97 -15.25 -3.46 9.26
N HIS A 98 -15.01 -2.25 9.77
CA HIS A 98 -13.83 -1.89 10.59
C HIS A 98 -12.45 -1.97 9.94
N PHE A 99 -12.35 -2.37 8.67
CA PHE A 99 -11.09 -2.34 7.93
C PHE A 99 -10.60 -0.90 7.75
N GLY A 100 -9.32 -0.64 8.04
CA GLY A 100 -8.77 0.72 8.03
C GLY A 100 -9.18 1.56 9.25
N GLY A 101 -9.84 0.98 10.25
CA GLY A 101 -10.27 1.70 11.46
C GLY A 101 -11.60 2.44 11.33
N ARG A 102 -12.28 2.35 10.18
CA ARG A 102 -13.56 3.01 9.92
C ARG A 102 -14.70 2.43 10.78
N GLU A 103 -15.70 3.23 11.11
CA GLU A 103 -16.98 2.69 11.58
C GLU A 103 -17.80 2.17 10.41
N ALA A 104 -18.38 0.98 10.57
CA ALA A 104 -19.24 0.37 9.55
C ALA A 104 -20.71 0.65 9.87
N THR A 105 -21.52 0.78 8.82
CA THR A 105 -22.97 0.92 8.99
C THR A 105 -23.62 -0.44 9.27
N ASP A 106 -24.82 -0.44 9.87
CA ASP A 106 -25.61 -1.66 10.06
C ASP A 106 -25.86 -2.42 8.75
N GLU A 107 -26.02 -1.69 7.64
CA GLU A 107 -26.19 -2.27 6.30
C GLU A 107 -24.91 -2.99 5.82
N GLU A 108 -23.73 -2.41 6.08
CA GLU A 108 -22.45 -3.04 5.73
C GLU A 108 -22.21 -4.28 6.60
N HIS A 109 -22.58 -4.26 7.88
CA HIS A 109 -22.55 -5.44 8.73
C HIS A 109 -23.49 -6.54 8.24
N ALA A 110 -24.71 -6.19 7.83
CA ALA A 110 -25.69 -7.17 7.36
C ALA A 110 -25.31 -7.77 6.00
N ALA A 111 -24.61 -7.01 5.15
CA ALA A 111 -24.14 -7.46 3.84
C ALA A 111 -22.78 -8.20 3.88
N TYR A 112 -22.04 -8.09 4.99
CA TYR A 112 -20.72 -8.69 5.11
C TYR A 112 -20.79 -10.22 5.15
N ASN A 113 -20.02 -10.86 4.28
CA ASN A 113 -19.83 -12.29 4.24
C ASN A 113 -18.37 -12.60 4.55
N GLU A 114 -18.10 -13.21 5.71
CA GLU A 114 -16.73 -13.54 6.15
C GLU A 114 -16.06 -14.62 5.29
N ASP A 115 -16.86 -15.44 4.59
CA ASP A 115 -16.37 -16.50 3.71
C ASP A 115 -16.03 -15.99 2.30
N GLU A 116 -16.39 -14.76 1.95
CA GLU A 116 -16.08 -14.18 0.65
C GLU A 116 -14.62 -13.71 0.56
N PRO A 117 -13.95 -13.91 -0.59
CA PRO A 117 -12.62 -13.35 -0.81
C PRO A 117 -12.61 -11.85 -0.58
N ASN A 118 -11.59 -11.36 0.13
CA ASN A 118 -11.39 -9.94 0.36
C ASN A 118 -10.06 -9.48 -0.24
N PRO A 119 -10.03 -9.17 -1.56
CA PRO A 119 -8.81 -8.70 -2.22
C PRO A 119 -8.22 -7.45 -1.58
N GLN A 120 -9.04 -6.56 -1.03
CA GLN A 120 -8.58 -5.31 -0.40
C GLN A 120 -7.78 -5.57 0.88
N TYR A 121 -8.15 -6.59 1.64
CA TYR A 121 -7.38 -7.06 2.78
C TYR A 121 -6.14 -7.84 2.32
N SER A 122 -6.33 -8.84 1.45
CA SER A 122 -5.23 -9.74 1.05
C SER A 122 -4.09 -9.02 0.35
N VAL A 123 -4.34 -7.93 -0.39
CA VAL A 123 -3.25 -7.14 -1.00
C VAL A 123 -2.33 -6.50 0.04
N VAL A 124 -2.80 -6.20 1.26
CA VAL A 124 -1.96 -5.62 2.31
C VAL A 124 -1.36 -6.72 3.17
N PHE A 125 -2.23 -7.55 3.73
CA PHE A 125 -1.89 -8.41 4.86
C PHE A 125 -1.08 -9.64 4.45
N ASP A 126 -1.33 -10.22 3.28
CA ASP A 126 -0.55 -11.38 2.82
C ASP A 126 0.95 -11.07 2.73
N ALA A 127 1.29 -9.85 2.27
CA ALA A 127 2.66 -9.39 2.16
C ALA A 127 3.22 -8.90 3.50
N TRP A 128 2.41 -8.19 4.28
CA TRP A 128 2.79 -7.73 5.62
C TRP A 128 3.19 -8.91 6.52
N ASP A 129 2.35 -9.95 6.58
CA ASP A 129 2.61 -11.12 7.42
C ASP A 129 3.82 -11.91 6.91
N ALA A 130 3.95 -12.11 5.58
CA ALA A 130 5.10 -12.77 4.97
C ALA A 130 6.44 -12.04 5.19
N GLN A 131 6.41 -10.74 5.50
CA GLN A 131 7.62 -9.98 5.83
C GLN A 131 8.22 -10.42 7.16
N PHE A 132 7.39 -10.81 8.12
CA PHE A 132 7.82 -11.15 9.49
C PHE A 132 7.75 -12.66 9.79
N GLU A 133 6.95 -13.42 9.04
CA GLU A 133 6.66 -14.83 9.30
C GLU A 133 7.14 -15.73 8.16
N ASP A 134 8.11 -16.61 8.45
CA ASP A 134 8.69 -17.53 7.46
C ASP A 134 7.66 -18.54 6.92
N ASP A 135 6.79 -19.08 7.78
CA ASP A 135 5.74 -20.02 7.37
C ASP A 135 4.77 -19.35 6.39
N THR A 136 4.36 -18.11 6.67
CA THR A 136 3.48 -17.32 5.79
C THR A 136 4.19 -17.01 4.48
N ARG A 137 5.48 -16.63 4.53
CA ARG A 137 6.30 -16.39 3.35
C ARG A 137 6.38 -17.61 2.43
N GLN A 138 6.64 -18.79 3.00
CA GLN A 138 6.68 -20.05 2.26
C GLN A 138 5.30 -20.42 1.69
N TRP A 139 4.24 -20.32 2.51
CA TRP A 139 2.88 -20.65 2.11
C TRP A 139 2.36 -19.77 0.97
N LYS A 140 2.70 -18.48 0.99
CA LYS A 140 2.34 -17.51 -0.06
C LYS A 140 3.29 -17.55 -1.26
N GLY A 141 4.32 -18.40 -1.25
CA GLY A 141 5.21 -18.61 -2.38
C GLY A 141 6.18 -17.47 -2.66
N PHE A 142 6.57 -16.72 -1.62
CA PHE A 142 7.63 -15.73 -1.75
C PHE A 142 8.99 -16.41 -1.91
N SER A 143 9.75 -15.96 -2.90
CA SER A 143 11.13 -16.36 -3.13
C SER A 143 12.03 -15.12 -3.25
N PRO A 144 13.36 -15.23 -3.06
CA PRO A 144 14.26 -14.11 -3.29
C PRO A 144 13.99 -13.46 -4.64
N ALA A 145 13.88 -12.14 -4.66
CA ALA A 145 13.61 -11.39 -5.89
C ALA A 145 14.85 -11.42 -6.79
N ASP A 146 14.63 -11.49 -8.11
CA ASP A 146 15.72 -11.37 -9.09
C ASP A 146 16.19 -9.91 -9.24
N ASP A 147 17.40 -9.73 -9.77
CA ASP A 147 18.02 -8.42 -9.95
C ASP A 147 17.16 -7.46 -10.80
N GLU A 148 16.41 -7.98 -11.77
CA GLU A 148 15.53 -7.17 -12.62
C GLU A 148 14.34 -6.62 -11.82
N THR A 149 13.71 -7.46 -10.99
CA THR A 149 12.62 -7.08 -10.10
C THR A 149 13.08 -6.02 -9.12
N VAL A 150 14.25 -6.22 -8.50
CA VAL A 150 14.83 -5.25 -7.56
C VAL A 150 15.12 -3.92 -8.26
N ALA A 151 15.77 -3.95 -9.42
CA ALA A 151 16.12 -2.74 -10.16
C ALA A 151 14.88 -1.92 -10.58
N ARG A 152 13.82 -2.59 -11.05
CA ARG A 152 12.56 -1.92 -11.41
C ARG A 152 11.86 -1.32 -10.20
N PHE A 153 11.83 -2.06 -9.09
CA PHE A 153 11.27 -1.57 -7.85
C PHE A 153 12.00 -0.33 -7.32
N GLU A 154 13.33 -0.39 -7.25
CA GLU A 154 14.17 0.72 -6.80
C GLU A 154 14.04 1.93 -7.72
N ALA A 155 14.00 1.73 -9.04
CA ALA A 155 13.82 2.80 -10.00
C ALA A 155 12.48 3.53 -9.80
N ALA A 156 11.39 2.79 -9.55
CA ALA A 156 10.07 3.35 -9.29
C ALA A 156 10.02 4.16 -7.98
N LEU A 157 10.73 3.73 -6.94
CA LEU A 157 10.76 4.43 -5.65
C LEU A 157 11.82 5.53 -5.55
N ALA A 158 12.73 5.65 -6.53
CA ALA A 158 13.88 6.55 -6.45
C ALA A 158 13.48 8.00 -6.12
N HIS A 159 12.43 8.51 -6.78
CA HIS A 159 11.94 9.87 -6.56
C HIS A 159 11.40 10.06 -5.13
N VAL A 160 10.48 9.20 -4.68
CA VAL A 160 9.87 9.32 -3.35
C VAL A 160 10.86 9.07 -2.20
N ASN A 161 11.86 8.22 -2.41
CA ASN A 161 12.95 8.04 -1.46
C ASN A 161 13.79 9.33 -1.36
N SER A 162 14.04 10.02 -2.47
CA SER A 162 14.72 11.32 -2.45
C SER A 162 13.89 12.41 -1.75
N LEU A 163 12.55 12.37 -1.90
CA LEU A 163 11.65 13.25 -1.17
C LEU A 163 11.67 12.94 0.33
N GLY A 164 11.66 11.68 0.72
CA GLY A 164 11.72 11.24 2.11
C GLY A 164 12.96 11.72 2.85
N GLN A 165 14.12 11.78 2.19
CA GLN A 165 15.35 12.34 2.77
C GLN A 165 15.22 13.82 3.17
N ARG A 166 14.29 14.57 2.55
CA ARG A 166 14.02 15.99 2.87
C ARG A 166 13.16 16.15 4.11
N LEU A 167 12.49 15.08 4.58
CA LEU A 167 11.59 15.16 5.71
C LEU A 167 12.33 15.28 7.05
N GLY A 168 13.59 14.89 7.18
CA GLY A 168 14.37 15.11 8.42
C GLY A 168 13.59 14.75 9.71
N ASP A 169 13.69 15.59 10.74
CA ASP A 169 12.87 15.53 11.95
C ASP A 169 11.88 16.71 11.97
N LEU A 170 10.67 16.48 11.44
CA LEU A 170 9.61 17.49 11.37
C LEU A 170 8.74 17.55 12.64
N GLY A 171 8.95 16.61 13.57
CA GLY A 171 8.22 16.52 14.84
C GLY A 171 6.73 16.19 14.74
N ASP A 172 6.10 16.04 15.90
CA ASP A 172 4.71 15.56 16.04
C ASP A 172 3.67 16.49 15.39
N ALA A 173 3.90 17.80 15.41
CA ALA A 173 2.94 18.77 14.86
C ALA A 173 2.78 18.64 13.33
N TRP A 174 3.87 18.35 12.62
CA TRP A 174 3.81 18.05 11.19
C TRP A 174 3.11 16.72 10.94
N MET A 175 3.45 15.69 11.74
CA MET A 175 2.86 14.34 11.62
C MET A 175 1.33 14.40 11.75
N GLU A 176 0.82 15.08 12.77
CA GLU A 176 -0.63 15.21 12.97
C GLU A 176 -1.31 16.02 11.85
N SER A 177 -0.68 17.10 11.39
CA SER A 177 -1.18 17.88 10.25
C SER A 177 -1.24 17.04 8.97
N ALA A 178 -0.19 16.24 8.72
CA ALA A 178 -0.10 15.40 7.54
C ALA A 178 -1.14 14.26 7.56
N LYS A 179 -1.38 13.64 8.72
CA LYS A 179 -2.46 12.65 8.90
C LYS A 179 -3.83 13.26 8.57
N VAL A 180 -4.12 14.45 9.10
CA VAL A 180 -5.37 15.18 8.78
C VAL A 180 -5.51 15.44 7.29
N ASN A 181 -4.41 15.76 6.59
CA ASN A 181 -4.44 15.95 5.14
C ASN A 181 -4.73 14.64 4.38
N VAL A 182 -4.21 13.51 4.86
CA VAL A 182 -4.55 12.19 4.31
C VAL A 182 -6.04 11.91 4.50
N ASP A 183 -6.56 12.06 5.71
CA ASP A 183 -7.97 11.80 6.03
C ASP A 183 -8.92 12.70 5.22
N THR A 184 -8.59 13.99 5.14
CA THR A 184 -9.37 14.99 4.38
C THR A 184 -9.42 14.65 2.90
N TRP A 185 -8.30 14.21 2.33
CA TRP A 185 -8.24 13.82 0.92
C TRP A 185 -8.94 12.48 0.67
N ALA A 186 -8.72 11.49 1.54
CA ALA A 186 -9.25 10.16 1.38
C ALA A 186 -10.79 10.15 1.46
N GLY A 187 -11.34 11.01 2.33
CA GLY A 187 -12.78 11.20 2.48
C GLY A 187 -13.51 9.87 2.70
N GLU A 188 -14.64 9.67 2.03
CA GLU A 188 -15.37 8.39 2.10
C GLU A 188 -14.75 7.28 1.26
N GLY A 189 -13.84 7.60 0.35
CA GLY A 189 -13.22 6.66 -0.57
C GLY A 189 -14.17 6.15 -1.65
N LEU A 190 -13.57 5.66 -2.74
CA LEU A 190 -14.30 5.06 -3.85
C LEU A 190 -14.70 3.62 -3.54
N ARG A 191 -15.93 3.24 -3.86
CA ARG A 191 -16.34 1.83 -3.93
C ARG A 191 -16.12 1.30 -5.34
N LEU A 192 -15.29 0.27 -5.48
CA LEU A 192 -15.12 -0.45 -6.74
C LEU A 192 -16.32 -1.39 -6.94
N ALA A 193 -17.18 -1.11 -7.94
CA ALA A 193 -18.39 -1.89 -8.24
C ALA A 193 -18.10 -3.19 -9.00
#